data_AF-A0A8N4L866-F1
#
_entry.id   AF-A0A8N4L866-F1
#
_cell.length_a   1.000
_cell.length_b   1.000
_cell.length_c   1.000
_cell.angle_alpha   90.00
_cell.angle_beta   90.00
_cell.angle_gamma   90.00
#
_symmetry.space_group_name_H-M   'P 1'
#
loop_
_entity.id
_entity.type
_entity.pdbx_description
1 polymer ?
#
loop_
_entity_poly.entity_id
_entity_poly.type
_entity_poly.pdbx_seq_one_letter_code
_entity_poly.pdbx_strand_id
1 'polypeptide(L)'
;MELILIFLFAATIISPAVAVVQPNAEEIRILSDCLQSYGGITEENSKRLVRFKDWSETYEEIPCFTKCYIKNMFNMFDESVGFNDEQVIKQFGQPLHKACKHRMEPAADSCQQAYNGFHCLVNLEDDPFVIIESMKNVSTEAKTAMKDCLHRFDQYEWERVKDYSKNPVREPIPCFTKCFIDRLQLYSQQTRQWNIPALTAKLGVPAAGANIQHCLKQRRNRNACVSSAATTKAAEQDVDSDTEILRKCLREVGSKDLVGELQKVARYSKWTSEEVPCFTRCLASMKHWFDADESKWNKQQIADDLGADMYNYCRYELDRYNEDSCEFAYTGLRCLKQAELYTLETYKNIVSCASELNVTMKELQKYAAFPTKEVVPCLFQCLAEKMNFYTPTYEWNLDNWVQAFGPMRQDRTASNVCKVSAEQMKTRDKCEWMYEEYNCLERLNYNTDGSYPLESTTLSTVITRKTAASVEDKTKAS
;
A
#
# COMPACT_ATOMS: atom_id res chain seq x y z
N MET A 1 -41.07 -34.08 -41.18
CA MET A 1 -42.36 -33.69 -40.56
C MET A 1 -42.14 -33.82 -39.07
N GLU A 2 -41.76 -32.73 -38.38
CA GLU A 2 -42.58 -31.55 -38.00
C GLU A 2 -43.18 -31.79 -36.59
N LEU A 3 -42.80 -30.99 -35.57
CA LEU A 3 -43.36 -29.67 -35.18
C LEU A 3 -44.77 -29.84 -34.56
N ILE A 4 -45.15 -29.28 -33.39
CA ILE A 4 -44.68 -28.11 -32.61
C ILE A 4 -44.89 -28.31 -31.08
N LEU A 5 -44.17 -27.49 -30.29
CA LEU A 5 -44.32 -26.99 -28.89
C LEU A 5 -42.97 -27.11 -28.14
N ILE A 6 -42.33 -26.10 -27.50
CA ILE A 6 -42.56 -24.65 -27.25
C ILE A 6 -43.90 -24.28 -26.59
N PHE A 7 -43.99 -23.64 -25.41
CA PHE A 7 -43.20 -22.53 -24.80
C PHE A 7 -43.30 -22.62 -23.22
N LEU A 8 -42.78 -21.76 -22.32
CA LEU A 8 -42.05 -20.46 -22.33
C LEU A 8 -41.31 -20.27 -20.96
N PHE A 9 -40.34 -19.31 -20.87
CA PHE A 9 -39.80 -18.65 -19.65
C PHE A 9 -39.06 -19.48 -18.55
N ALA A 10 -38.06 -18.94 -17.81
CA ALA A 10 -37.25 -17.72 -17.96
C ALA A 10 -35.93 -17.81 -17.13
N ALA A 11 -34.90 -17.03 -17.52
CA ALA A 11 -33.76 -16.52 -16.72
C ALA A 11 -32.95 -17.49 -15.81
N THR A 12 -31.63 -17.48 -15.85
CA THR A 12 -30.84 -16.31 -15.39
C THR A 12 -29.44 -16.19 -15.99
N ILE A 13 -28.91 -14.98 -15.84
CA ILE A 13 -27.58 -14.51 -16.25
C ILE A 13 -26.46 -15.38 -15.64
N ILE A 14 -25.58 -15.92 -16.47
CA ILE A 14 -24.29 -16.44 -16.01
C ILE A 14 -23.32 -15.27 -15.88
N SER A 15 -23.15 -14.76 -14.66
CA SER A 15 -21.99 -13.93 -14.33
C SER A 15 -20.72 -14.80 -14.35
N PRO A 16 -19.58 -14.32 -14.90
CA PRO A 16 -18.32 -15.03 -14.76
C PRO A 16 -17.92 -15.04 -13.29
N ALA A 17 -17.91 -16.22 -12.67
CA ALA A 17 -17.47 -16.37 -11.29
C ALA A 17 -16.00 -15.96 -11.16
N VAL A 18 -15.68 -15.10 -10.19
CA VAL A 18 -14.30 -14.73 -9.87
C VAL A 18 -13.56 -15.99 -9.45
N ALA A 19 -12.47 -16.32 -10.15
CA ALA A 19 -11.70 -17.54 -9.90
C ALA A 19 -10.97 -17.45 -8.55
N VAL A 20 -11.58 -18.01 -7.51
CA VAL A 20 -10.90 -18.24 -6.22
C VAL A 20 -9.82 -19.29 -6.44
N VAL A 21 -8.57 -18.85 -6.51
CA VAL A 21 -7.41 -19.74 -6.65
C VAL A 21 -7.42 -20.75 -5.49
N GLN A 22 -7.46 -22.04 -5.82
CA GLN A 22 -7.23 -23.14 -4.89
C GLN A 22 -5.73 -23.47 -4.87
N PRO A 23 -5.16 -23.89 -3.72
CA PRO A 23 -3.79 -24.41 -3.69
C PRO A 23 -3.65 -25.63 -4.61
N ASN A 24 -2.46 -25.82 -5.20
CA ASN A 24 -2.15 -27.09 -5.83
C ASN A 24 -2.03 -28.17 -4.75
N ALA A 25 -2.75 -29.29 -4.88
CA ALA A 25 -2.68 -30.40 -3.93
C ALA A 25 -1.27 -31.01 -3.84
N GLU A 26 -0.49 -30.91 -4.92
CA GLU A 26 0.92 -31.29 -5.01
C GLU A 26 1.81 -30.44 -4.09
N GLU A 27 1.57 -29.12 -4.01
CA GLU A 27 2.32 -28.23 -3.12
C GLU A 27 2.08 -28.59 -1.65
N ILE A 28 0.82 -28.86 -1.28
CA ILE A 28 0.46 -29.29 0.08
C ILE A 28 1.15 -30.61 0.44
N ARG A 29 1.31 -31.53 -0.52
CA ARG A 29 2.08 -32.77 -0.34
C ARG A 29 3.56 -32.45 -0.10
N ILE A 30 4.19 -31.67 -0.97
CA ILE A 30 5.62 -31.34 -0.88
C ILE A 30 5.95 -30.58 0.42
N LEU A 31 5.09 -29.65 0.85
CA LEU A 31 5.20 -28.99 2.15
C LEU A 31 5.09 -29.99 3.31
N SER A 32 4.19 -30.99 3.21
CA SER A 32 4.06 -32.04 4.24
C SER A 32 5.29 -32.95 4.30
N ASP A 33 5.82 -33.33 3.14
CA ASP A 33 6.99 -34.20 3.01
C ASP A 33 8.25 -33.50 3.56
N CYS A 34 8.48 -32.24 3.16
CA CYS A 34 9.63 -31.45 3.61
C CYS A 34 9.56 -31.01 5.09
N LEU A 35 8.37 -30.93 5.68
CA LEU A 35 8.21 -30.67 7.12
C LEU A 35 8.23 -31.96 7.97
N GLN A 36 8.25 -33.16 7.39
CA GLN A 36 8.05 -34.41 8.12
C GLN A 36 9.05 -34.59 9.29
N SER A 37 10.33 -34.29 9.06
CA SER A 37 11.39 -34.33 10.08
C SER A 37 11.25 -33.29 11.21
N TYR A 38 10.36 -32.30 11.03
CA TYR A 38 10.13 -31.17 11.94
C TYR A 38 8.73 -31.21 12.57
N GLY A 39 8.09 -32.39 12.59
CA GLY A 39 6.73 -32.58 13.13
C GLY A 39 5.60 -32.36 12.13
N GLY A 40 5.91 -32.11 10.86
CA GLY A 40 4.93 -31.91 9.79
C GLY A 40 4.23 -30.54 9.83
N ILE A 41 3.03 -30.48 9.24
CA ILE A 41 2.22 -29.26 9.17
C ILE A 41 1.52 -29.01 10.53
N THR A 42 2.25 -28.39 11.46
CA THR A 42 1.76 -27.90 12.76
C THR A 42 1.35 -26.42 12.67
N GLU A 43 0.58 -25.88 13.63
CA GLU A 43 0.27 -24.42 13.67
C GLU A 43 1.56 -23.59 13.83
N GLU A 44 2.61 -24.15 14.45
CA GLU A 44 3.91 -23.52 14.63
C GLU A 44 4.69 -23.42 13.32
N ASN A 45 4.99 -24.55 12.66
CA ASN A 45 5.66 -24.56 11.36
C ASN A 45 4.86 -23.75 10.31
N SER A 46 3.53 -23.80 10.39
CA SER A 46 2.62 -22.98 9.59
C SER A 46 2.88 -21.47 9.76
N LYS A 47 2.95 -20.96 11.00
CA LYS A 47 3.23 -19.53 11.28
C LYS A 47 4.62 -19.13 10.78
N ARG A 48 5.61 -20.00 10.95
CA ARG A 48 7.00 -19.75 10.58
C ARG A 48 7.13 -19.64 9.06
N LEU A 49 6.52 -20.56 8.33
CA LEU A 49 6.45 -20.52 6.86
C LEU A 49 5.59 -19.37 6.29
N VAL A 50 4.54 -18.95 7.00
CA VAL A 50 3.74 -17.76 6.64
C VAL A 50 4.59 -16.48 6.58
N ARG A 51 5.64 -16.41 7.41
CA ARG A 51 6.56 -15.27 7.53
C ARG A 51 7.93 -15.51 6.88
N PHE A 52 7.99 -16.34 5.83
CA PHE A 52 9.27 -16.76 5.23
C PHE A 52 10.15 -15.59 4.75
N LYS A 53 9.54 -14.47 4.31
CA LYS A 53 10.26 -13.27 3.88
C LYS A 53 10.86 -12.46 5.05
N ASP A 54 10.21 -12.50 6.23
CA ASP A 54 10.70 -11.96 7.50
C ASP A 54 11.85 -12.77 8.14
N TRP A 55 12.31 -13.87 7.51
CA TRP A 55 13.41 -14.66 8.06
C TRP A 55 14.75 -13.91 7.90
N SER A 56 15.74 -14.28 8.72
CA SER A 56 17.05 -13.62 8.66
C SER A 56 17.78 -14.03 7.38
N GLU A 57 18.36 -13.08 6.64
CA GLU A 57 19.19 -13.37 5.45
C GLU A 57 20.28 -14.45 5.68
N THR A 58 20.73 -14.62 6.92
CA THR A 58 21.79 -15.56 7.31
C THR A 58 21.30 -16.80 8.06
N TYR A 59 20.02 -16.90 8.42
CA TYR A 59 19.49 -18.00 9.22
C TYR A 59 18.09 -18.44 8.77
N GLU A 60 18.04 -19.68 8.27
CA GLU A 60 16.81 -20.40 7.94
C GLU A 60 16.13 -20.90 9.22
N GLU A 61 14.87 -20.52 9.48
CA GLU A 61 14.18 -20.92 10.70
C GLU A 61 13.94 -22.44 10.81
N ILE A 62 13.50 -23.07 9.71
CA ILE A 62 13.23 -24.51 9.65
C ILE A 62 14.40 -25.15 8.88
N PRO A 63 15.36 -25.82 9.55
CA PRO A 63 16.63 -26.15 8.91
C PRO A 63 16.48 -27.01 7.65
N CYS A 64 17.10 -26.58 6.55
CA CYS A 64 17.09 -27.23 5.24
C CYS A 64 15.70 -27.40 4.57
N PHE A 65 14.66 -26.74 5.07
CA PHE A 65 13.32 -26.78 4.48
C PHE A 65 13.34 -26.25 3.04
N THR A 66 13.96 -25.10 2.80
CA THR A 66 14.01 -24.44 1.50
C THR A 66 14.66 -25.32 0.45
N LYS A 67 15.78 -25.99 0.78
CA LYS A 67 16.44 -26.95 -0.13
C LYS A 67 15.48 -28.07 -0.55
N CYS A 68 14.75 -28.64 0.41
CA CYS A 68 13.76 -29.67 0.12
C CYS A 68 12.60 -29.14 -0.73
N TYR A 69 12.04 -27.97 -0.38
CA TYR A 69 10.91 -27.37 -1.09
C TYR A 69 11.27 -27.04 -2.54
N ILE A 70 12.36 -26.31 -2.81
CA ILE A 70 12.69 -25.88 -4.18
C ILE A 70 13.20 -27.01 -5.09
N LYS A 71 13.80 -28.05 -4.50
CA LYS A 71 14.16 -29.30 -5.21
C LYS A 71 12.91 -30.04 -5.67
N ASN A 72 11.92 -30.22 -4.81
CA ASN A 72 10.72 -31.02 -5.11
C ASN A 72 9.61 -30.24 -5.84
N MET A 73 9.42 -28.96 -5.54
CA MET A 73 8.34 -28.12 -6.11
C MET A 73 8.70 -27.55 -7.49
N PHE A 74 9.97 -27.21 -7.71
CA PHE A 74 10.40 -26.49 -8.91
C PHE A 74 11.55 -27.14 -9.69
N ASN A 75 12.15 -28.22 -9.16
CA ASN A 75 13.38 -28.83 -9.69
C ASN A 75 14.52 -27.80 -9.91
N MET A 76 14.59 -26.80 -9.02
CA MET A 76 15.52 -25.66 -9.13
C MET A 76 16.89 -25.91 -8.52
N PHE A 77 17.04 -26.93 -7.68
CA PHE A 77 18.25 -27.13 -6.89
C PHE A 77 18.62 -28.61 -6.81
N ASP A 78 19.86 -28.93 -7.18
CA ASP A 78 20.47 -30.23 -6.93
C ASP A 78 21.62 -30.13 -5.92
N GLU A 79 21.85 -31.20 -5.16
CA GLU A 79 22.84 -31.22 -4.08
C GLU A 79 24.28 -31.37 -4.57
N SER A 80 24.50 -31.73 -5.85
CA SER A 80 25.82 -31.83 -6.48
C SER A 80 26.16 -30.66 -7.41
N VAL A 81 25.15 -29.89 -7.86
CA VAL A 81 25.31 -28.79 -8.83
C VAL A 81 24.91 -27.42 -8.24
N GLY A 82 24.03 -27.38 -7.23
CA GLY A 82 23.42 -26.15 -6.74
C GLY A 82 22.21 -25.73 -7.59
N PHE A 83 22.06 -24.42 -7.82
CA PHE A 83 20.92 -23.87 -8.58
C PHE A 83 20.98 -24.18 -10.08
N ASN A 84 19.82 -24.55 -10.63
CA ASN A 84 19.59 -24.69 -12.06
C ASN A 84 19.11 -23.35 -12.65
N ASP A 85 20.05 -22.59 -13.24
CA ASP A 85 19.80 -21.30 -13.91
C ASP A 85 18.58 -21.33 -14.84
N GLU A 86 18.34 -22.42 -15.60
CA GLU A 86 17.21 -22.52 -16.53
C GLU A 86 15.86 -22.57 -15.80
N GLN A 87 15.73 -23.41 -14.76
CA GLN A 87 14.48 -23.51 -14.01
C GLN A 87 14.20 -22.24 -13.18
N VAL A 88 15.24 -21.60 -12.64
CA VAL A 88 15.11 -20.31 -11.95
C VAL A 88 14.62 -19.22 -12.92
N ILE A 89 15.26 -19.06 -14.08
CA ILE A 89 14.84 -18.09 -15.12
C ILE A 89 13.42 -18.38 -15.63
N LYS A 90 13.04 -19.65 -15.75
CA LYS A 90 11.70 -20.08 -16.22
C LYS A 90 10.57 -19.70 -15.26
N GLN A 91 10.80 -19.78 -13.95
CA GLN A 91 9.79 -19.46 -12.93
C GLN A 91 9.80 -17.97 -12.56
N PHE A 92 10.98 -17.43 -12.25
CA PHE A 92 11.16 -16.10 -11.65
C PHE A 92 11.58 -15.02 -12.66
N GLY A 93 11.93 -15.42 -13.89
CA GLY A 93 12.39 -14.50 -14.92
C GLY A 93 13.88 -14.17 -14.84
N GLN A 94 14.43 -13.77 -15.99
CA GLN A 94 15.85 -13.41 -16.13
C GLN A 94 16.30 -12.22 -15.24
N PRO A 95 15.50 -11.17 -15.00
CA PRO A 95 15.94 -10.05 -14.15
C PRO A 95 16.15 -10.42 -12.69
N LEU A 96 15.23 -11.21 -12.12
CA LEU A 96 15.27 -11.65 -10.73
C LEU A 96 16.40 -12.67 -10.50
N HIS A 97 16.58 -13.61 -11.45
CA HIS A 97 17.77 -14.46 -11.52
C HIS A 97 19.07 -13.64 -11.53
N LYS A 98 19.18 -12.62 -12.40
CA LYS A 98 20.37 -11.78 -12.50
C LYS A 98 20.66 -11.00 -11.21
N ALA A 99 19.63 -10.51 -10.51
CA ALA A 99 19.79 -9.83 -9.23
C ALA A 99 20.32 -10.79 -8.15
N CYS A 100 19.69 -11.96 -8.00
CA CYS A 100 19.98 -12.90 -6.93
C CYS A 100 21.12 -13.89 -7.21
N LYS A 101 21.72 -13.89 -8.41
CA LYS A 101 22.79 -14.83 -8.77
C LYS A 101 23.95 -14.86 -7.78
N HIS A 102 24.32 -13.71 -7.20
CA HIS A 102 25.37 -13.60 -6.19
C HIS A 102 25.05 -14.32 -4.85
N ARG A 103 23.77 -14.60 -4.56
CA ARG A 103 23.33 -15.40 -3.40
C ARG A 103 23.17 -16.89 -3.73
N MET A 104 23.26 -17.27 -5.00
CA MET A 104 23.14 -18.66 -5.48
C MET A 104 24.48 -19.38 -5.60
N GLU A 105 25.60 -18.66 -5.41
CA GLU A 105 26.96 -19.21 -5.52
C GLU A 105 27.22 -20.32 -4.48
N PRO A 106 28.10 -21.31 -4.77
CA PRO A 106 28.34 -22.44 -3.88
C PRO A 106 28.78 -22.03 -2.46
N ALA A 107 28.03 -22.47 -1.46
CA ALA A 107 28.36 -22.29 -0.04
C ALA A 107 28.97 -23.57 0.55
N ALA A 108 29.50 -23.47 1.79
CA ALA A 108 30.03 -24.63 2.52
C ALA A 108 28.95 -25.66 2.91
N ASP A 109 27.67 -25.27 2.83
CA ASP A 109 26.51 -26.16 3.00
C ASP A 109 25.46 -25.91 1.91
N SER A 110 24.92 -27.01 1.38
CA SER A 110 23.84 -27.06 0.41
C SER A 110 22.52 -26.45 0.90
N CYS A 111 22.20 -26.55 2.20
CA CYS A 111 20.97 -25.99 2.75
C CYS A 111 21.07 -24.46 2.80
N GLN A 112 22.17 -23.92 3.35
CA GLN A 112 22.48 -22.50 3.35
C GLN A 112 22.53 -21.92 1.92
N GLN A 113 23.12 -22.62 0.95
CA GLN A 113 23.11 -22.16 -0.45
C GLN A 113 21.68 -22.03 -0.99
N ALA A 114 20.88 -23.09 -0.86
CA ALA A 114 19.48 -23.08 -1.31
C ALA A 114 18.65 -22.00 -0.63
N TYR A 115 18.85 -21.80 0.67
CA TYR A 115 18.22 -20.75 1.45
C TYR A 115 18.61 -19.35 0.95
N ASN A 116 19.90 -19.02 0.92
CA ASN A 116 20.42 -17.71 0.49
C ASN A 116 19.86 -17.30 -0.88
N GLY A 117 19.92 -18.22 -1.86
CA GLY A 117 19.46 -17.95 -3.22
C GLY A 117 17.94 -17.78 -3.33
N PHE A 118 17.15 -18.63 -2.65
CA PHE A 118 15.69 -18.58 -2.74
C PHE A 118 15.06 -17.48 -1.87
N HIS A 119 15.62 -17.19 -0.70
CA HIS A 119 15.21 -16.06 0.13
C HIS A 119 15.38 -14.73 -0.62
N CYS A 120 16.50 -14.57 -1.35
CA CYS A 120 16.67 -13.44 -2.26
C CYS A 120 15.60 -13.41 -3.37
N LEU A 121 15.32 -14.56 -4.02
CA LEU A 121 14.32 -14.63 -5.09
C LEU A 121 12.94 -14.18 -4.63
N VAL A 122 12.44 -14.65 -3.49
CA VAL A 122 11.08 -14.30 -3.03
C VAL A 122 10.99 -12.89 -2.43
N ASN A 123 12.04 -12.39 -1.80
CA ASN A 123 12.05 -11.02 -1.25
C ASN A 123 12.17 -9.96 -2.36
N LEU A 124 12.81 -10.28 -3.49
CA LEU A 124 12.88 -9.40 -4.66
C LEU A 124 11.84 -9.72 -5.77
N GLU A 125 10.89 -10.63 -5.52
CA GLU A 125 9.80 -10.94 -6.47
C GLU A 125 8.84 -9.74 -6.67
N ASP A 126 8.52 -9.05 -5.57
CA ASP A 126 7.69 -7.84 -5.55
C ASP A 126 8.52 -6.54 -5.76
N ASP A 127 9.84 -6.62 -5.98
CA ASP A 127 10.71 -5.44 -6.11
C ASP A 127 10.36 -4.61 -7.36
N PRO A 128 10.19 -3.28 -7.23
CA PRO A 128 9.72 -2.44 -8.33
C PRO A 128 10.73 -2.32 -9.48
N PHE A 129 12.03 -2.40 -9.21
CA PHE A 129 13.08 -2.34 -10.24
C PHE A 129 13.18 -3.67 -10.99
N VAL A 130 12.95 -4.80 -10.32
CA VAL A 130 12.80 -6.13 -10.92
C VAL A 130 11.53 -6.18 -11.76
N ILE A 131 10.40 -5.64 -11.28
CA ILE A 131 9.14 -5.57 -12.04
C ILE A 131 9.33 -4.73 -13.31
N ILE A 132 9.92 -3.53 -13.23
CA ILE A 132 10.22 -2.70 -14.42
C ILE A 132 11.16 -3.43 -15.38
N GLU A 133 12.19 -4.10 -14.87
CA GLU A 133 13.12 -4.87 -15.71
C GLU A 133 12.44 -6.07 -16.39
N SER A 134 11.42 -6.65 -15.75
CA SER A 134 10.63 -7.80 -16.24
C SER A 134 9.55 -7.41 -17.24
N MET A 135 9.27 -6.12 -17.44
CA MET A 135 8.27 -5.68 -18.42
C MET A 135 8.63 -6.12 -19.85
N LYS A 136 7.75 -6.89 -20.48
CA LYS A 136 7.90 -7.36 -21.86
C LYS A 136 7.58 -6.24 -22.84
N ASN A 137 8.25 -6.23 -24.00
CA ASN A 137 8.09 -5.24 -25.07
C ASN A 137 8.45 -3.77 -24.70
N VAL A 138 8.95 -3.52 -23.49
CA VAL A 138 9.49 -2.22 -23.06
C VAL A 138 11.01 -2.20 -23.29
N SER A 139 11.49 -1.17 -23.99
CA SER A 139 12.90 -0.96 -24.33
C SER A 139 13.77 -0.68 -23.10
N THR A 140 15.08 -0.94 -23.19
CA THR A 140 16.04 -0.61 -22.12
C THR A 140 16.05 0.88 -21.78
N GLU A 141 15.98 1.76 -22.80
CA GLU A 141 15.88 3.22 -22.59
C GLU A 141 14.64 3.60 -21.77
N ALA A 142 13.49 2.99 -22.08
CA ALA A 142 12.27 3.21 -21.32
C ALA A 142 12.35 2.63 -19.91
N LYS A 143 12.93 1.44 -19.72
CA LYS A 143 13.16 0.85 -18.38
C LYS A 143 14.04 1.75 -17.52
N THR A 144 15.13 2.27 -18.08
CA THR A 144 15.96 3.28 -17.39
C THR A 144 15.10 4.50 -17.04
N ALA A 145 14.41 5.13 -18.00
CA ALA A 145 13.57 6.30 -17.74
C ALA A 145 12.44 6.06 -16.72
N MET A 146 11.89 4.85 -16.64
CA MET A 146 10.91 4.45 -15.63
C MET A 146 11.56 4.36 -14.24
N LYS A 147 12.73 3.73 -14.10
CA LYS A 147 13.46 3.68 -12.81
C LYS A 147 13.91 5.07 -12.35
N ASP A 148 14.47 5.85 -13.27
CA ASP A 148 14.81 7.27 -13.12
C ASP A 148 13.64 8.18 -12.73
N CYS A 149 12.42 7.78 -13.06
CA CYS A 149 11.20 8.46 -12.62
C CYS A 149 10.70 7.91 -11.29
N LEU A 150 10.86 6.61 -11.02
CA LEU A 150 10.42 5.98 -9.77
C LEU A 150 11.16 6.57 -8.56
N HIS A 151 12.46 6.85 -8.71
CA HIS A 151 13.27 7.55 -7.70
C HIS A 151 12.79 8.99 -7.36
N ARG A 152 11.75 9.54 -8.02
CA ARG A 152 11.09 10.81 -7.63
C ARG A 152 9.85 10.60 -6.73
N PHE A 153 9.46 9.35 -6.52
CA PHE A 153 8.34 8.97 -5.68
C PHE A 153 8.85 8.26 -4.43
N ASP A 154 8.14 8.45 -3.34
CA ASP A 154 8.38 7.86 -2.03
C ASP A 154 8.32 6.32 -2.12
N GLN A 155 9.13 5.59 -1.35
CA GLN A 155 9.25 4.13 -1.48
C GLN A 155 7.91 3.40 -1.28
N TYR A 156 7.03 3.94 -0.44
CA TYR A 156 5.65 3.48 -0.27
C TYR A 156 4.85 3.41 -1.59
N GLU A 157 5.02 4.39 -2.50
CA GLU A 157 4.35 4.36 -3.80
C GLU A 157 4.93 3.30 -4.74
N TRP A 158 6.17 2.84 -4.50
CA TRP A 158 6.83 1.85 -5.36
C TRP A 158 6.12 0.49 -5.32
N GLU A 159 5.44 0.15 -4.22
CA GLU A 159 4.58 -1.03 -4.14
C GLU A 159 3.55 -1.10 -5.26
N ARG A 160 3.06 0.06 -5.73
CA ARG A 160 2.03 0.17 -6.79
C ARG A 160 2.61 -0.01 -8.20
N VAL A 161 3.92 -0.19 -8.35
CA VAL A 161 4.54 -0.57 -9.63
C VAL A 161 3.99 -1.91 -10.13
N LYS A 162 3.67 -2.86 -9.24
CA LYS A 162 3.07 -4.16 -9.61
C LYS A 162 1.72 -4.03 -10.32
N ASP A 163 0.95 -2.96 -10.06
CA ASP A 163 -0.34 -2.73 -10.72
C ASP A 163 -0.24 -2.28 -12.18
N TYR A 164 0.89 -1.72 -12.63
CA TYR A 164 1.09 -1.38 -14.05
C TYR A 164 1.04 -2.63 -14.95
N SER A 165 1.41 -3.80 -14.43
CA SER A 165 1.28 -5.09 -15.15
C SER A 165 -0.16 -5.41 -15.57
N LYS A 166 -1.15 -4.87 -14.85
CA LYS A 166 -2.58 -5.11 -15.06
C LYS A 166 -3.21 -4.21 -16.13
N ASN A 167 -2.41 -3.36 -16.80
CA ASN A 167 -2.86 -2.33 -17.75
C ASN A 167 -3.99 -1.44 -17.19
N PRO A 168 -3.77 -0.77 -16.04
CA PRO A 168 -4.83 -0.14 -15.26
C PRO A 168 -5.38 1.13 -15.93
N VAL A 169 -6.70 1.30 -15.88
CA VAL A 169 -7.43 2.43 -16.51
C VAL A 169 -7.24 3.76 -15.75
N ARG A 170 -6.83 3.68 -14.49
CA ARG A 170 -6.32 4.81 -13.69
C ARG A 170 -4.85 4.56 -13.39
N GLU A 171 -4.07 5.62 -13.35
CA GLU A 171 -2.65 5.58 -13.01
C GLU A 171 -2.45 5.16 -11.53
N PRO A 172 -1.71 4.06 -11.23
CA PRO A 172 -1.46 3.63 -9.85
C PRO A 172 -0.58 4.57 -9.04
N ILE A 173 0.50 5.09 -9.64
CA ILE A 173 1.41 6.07 -9.02
C ILE A 173 1.19 7.41 -9.72
N PRO A 174 0.47 8.38 -9.12
CA PRO A 174 0.13 9.64 -9.78
C PRO A 174 1.34 10.32 -10.42
N CYS A 175 1.21 10.70 -11.69
CA CYS A 175 2.23 11.40 -12.48
C CYS A 175 3.49 10.60 -12.86
N PHE A 176 3.67 9.35 -12.41
CA PHE A 176 4.79 8.49 -12.81
C PHE A 176 4.85 8.25 -14.32
N THR A 177 3.69 7.99 -14.93
CA THR A 177 3.54 7.77 -16.37
C THR A 177 3.87 9.05 -17.15
N LYS A 178 3.45 10.22 -16.64
CA LYS A 178 3.84 11.50 -17.24
C LYS A 178 5.35 11.70 -17.20
N CYS A 179 6.00 11.41 -16.08
CA CYS A 179 7.45 11.60 -15.94
C CYS A 179 8.23 10.84 -17.03
N PHE A 180 7.95 9.55 -17.25
CA PHE A 180 8.67 8.81 -18.28
C PHE A 180 8.20 9.15 -19.71
N ILE A 181 6.92 9.52 -19.92
CA ILE A 181 6.43 10.01 -21.22
C ILE A 181 7.12 11.32 -21.65
N ASP A 182 7.30 12.27 -20.71
CA ASP A 182 8.01 13.52 -20.97
C ASP A 182 9.51 13.25 -21.20
N ARG A 183 10.19 12.48 -20.32
CA ARG A 183 11.62 12.11 -20.47
C ARG A 183 11.90 11.43 -21.81
N LEU A 184 11.07 10.48 -22.23
CA LEU A 184 11.23 9.71 -23.46
C LEU A 184 10.72 10.44 -24.73
N GLN A 185 10.17 11.66 -24.57
CA GLN A 185 9.63 12.52 -25.62
C GLN A 185 8.47 11.88 -26.42
N LEU A 186 7.60 11.16 -25.72
CA LEU A 186 6.51 10.37 -26.31
C LEU A 186 5.24 11.18 -26.58
N TYR A 187 5.11 12.37 -26.00
CA TYR A 187 4.01 13.31 -26.25
C TYR A 187 4.50 14.75 -26.33
N SER A 188 4.13 15.45 -27.40
CA SER A 188 4.43 16.88 -27.57
C SER A 188 3.35 17.73 -26.92
N GLN A 189 3.69 18.47 -25.86
CA GLN A 189 2.80 19.45 -25.24
C GLN A 189 2.45 20.60 -26.21
N GLN A 190 3.38 20.95 -27.11
CA GLN A 190 3.24 22.04 -28.09
C GLN A 190 2.21 21.71 -29.18
N THR A 191 2.34 20.54 -29.83
CA THR A 191 1.42 20.12 -30.91
C THR A 191 0.23 19.29 -30.40
N ARG A 192 0.24 18.91 -29.12
CA ARG A 192 -0.75 18.04 -28.46
C ARG A 192 -0.92 16.69 -29.16
N GLN A 193 0.19 16.09 -29.56
CA GLN A 193 0.26 14.86 -30.34
C GLN A 193 1.19 13.83 -29.70
N TRP A 194 0.80 12.56 -29.80
CA TRP A 194 1.61 11.41 -29.43
C TRP A 194 2.60 11.04 -30.54
N ASN A 195 3.85 10.79 -30.17
CA ASN A 195 4.86 10.24 -31.06
C ASN A 195 4.67 8.72 -31.16
N ILE A 196 3.66 8.28 -31.92
CA ILE A 196 3.27 6.86 -32.04
C ILE A 196 4.43 5.93 -32.46
N PRO A 197 5.34 6.30 -33.39
CA PRO A 197 6.52 5.49 -33.68
C PRO A 197 7.41 5.27 -32.45
N ALA A 198 7.70 6.33 -31.68
CA ALA A 198 8.50 6.20 -30.46
C ALA A 198 7.73 5.48 -29.33
N LEU A 199 6.42 5.67 -29.22
CA LEU A 199 5.57 4.95 -28.26
C LEU A 199 5.65 3.44 -28.50
N THR A 200 5.59 3.05 -29.78
CA THR A 200 5.66 1.65 -30.21
C THR A 200 7.04 1.06 -29.99
N ALA A 201 8.10 1.79 -30.39
CA ALA A 201 9.48 1.34 -30.26
C ALA A 201 9.99 1.28 -28.80
N LYS A 202 9.53 2.20 -27.94
CA LYS A 202 10.04 2.33 -26.57
C LYS A 202 9.20 1.60 -25.52
N LEU A 203 7.88 1.54 -25.68
CA LEU A 203 6.94 0.95 -24.71
C LEU A 203 6.13 -0.25 -25.26
N GLY A 204 6.25 -0.59 -26.55
CA GLY A 204 5.47 -1.67 -27.16
C GLY A 204 3.97 -1.36 -27.36
N VAL A 205 3.58 -0.08 -27.24
CA VAL A 205 2.19 0.38 -27.39
C VAL A 205 2.04 1.45 -28.50
N PRO A 206 0.97 1.39 -29.31
CA PRO A 206 -0.06 0.36 -29.35
C PRO A 206 0.46 -0.98 -29.87
N ALA A 207 -0.21 -2.07 -29.48
CA ALA A 207 0.01 -3.37 -30.10
C ALA A 207 -0.26 -3.32 -31.62
N ALA A 208 0.48 -4.10 -32.40
CA ALA A 208 0.39 -4.10 -33.86
C ALA A 208 -1.06 -4.34 -34.34
N GLY A 209 -1.58 -3.42 -35.15
CA GLY A 209 -2.95 -3.47 -35.68
C GLY A 209 -4.05 -2.91 -34.78
N ALA A 210 -3.75 -2.45 -33.56
CA ALA A 210 -4.78 -1.92 -32.65
C ALA A 210 -5.34 -0.55 -33.08
N ASN A 211 -6.66 -0.39 -33.04
CA ASN A 211 -7.34 0.84 -33.45
C ASN A 211 -7.32 1.93 -32.35
N ILE A 212 -6.29 2.78 -32.38
CA ILE A 212 -6.10 3.89 -31.43
C ILE A 212 -6.96 5.14 -31.71
N GLN A 213 -7.80 5.17 -32.75
CA GLN A 213 -8.51 6.40 -33.17
C GLN A 213 -9.46 6.98 -32.11
N HIS A 214 -9.90 6.17 -31.14
CA HIS A 214 -10.71 6.62 -30.01
C HIS A 214 -9.85 7.10 -28.81
N CYS A 215 -8.60 6.64 -28.71
CA CYS A 215 -7.63 7.07 -27.70
C CYS A 215 -6.98 8.42 -28.06
N LEU A 216 -6.80 8.69 -29.36
CA LEU A 216 -6.23 9.95 -29.87
C LEU A 216 -7.21 11.14 -29.86
N LYS A 217 -8.51 10.90 -29.69
CA LYS A 217 -9.52 11.97 -29.62
C LYS A 217 -9.40 12.73 -28.30
N GLN A 218 -9.15 14.04 -28.38
CA GLN A 218 -8.98 14.90 -27.21
C GLN A 218 -10.17 14.81 -26.23
N ARG A 219 -9.91 14.32 -25.02
CA ARG A 219 -10.76 14.59 -23.85
C ARG A 219 -10.23 15.84 -23.15
N ARG A 220 -11.10 16.82 -22.91
CA ARG A 220 -10.80 17.98 -22.05
C ARG A 220 -10.87 17.58 -20.57
N ASN A 221 -9.87 16.83 -20.09
CA ASN A 221 -9.62 16.72 -18.65
C ASN A 221 -8.50 17.68 -18.23
N ARG A 222 -8.58 18.18 -16.99
CA ARG A 222 -7.46 18.87 -16.34
C ARG A 222 -6.42 17.80 -15.99
N ASN A 223 -5.23 17.88 -16.59
CA ASN A 223 -4.09 17.05 -16.18
C ASN A 223 -3.56 17.60 -14.86
N ALA A 224 -3.70 16.85 -13.76
CA ALA A 224 -3.25 17.27 -12.42
C ALA A 224 -1.73 17.25 -12.24
N CYS A 225 -0.99 16.75 -13.24
CA CYS A 225 0.45 16.60 -13.20
C CYS A 225 1.13 17.73 -13.99
N VAL A 226 1.64 18.73 -13.27
CA VAL A 226 2.42 19.84 -13.81
C VAL A 226 3.92 19.59 -13.58
N SER A 227 4.77 20.14 -14.43
CA SER A 227 6.21 19.89 -14.59
C SER A 227 7.05 19.64 -13.32
N SER A 228 7.65 18.46 -13.19
CA SER A 228 8.83 18.21 -12.33
C SER A 228 10.11 18.16 -13.16
N ALA A 229 10.97 19.17 -13.02
CA ALA A 229 12.16 19.36 -13.85
C ALA A 229 13.32 20.04 -13.08
N ALA A 230 14.16 19.20 -12.45
CA ALA A 230 15.26 19.59 -11.55
C ALA A 230 14.76 20.16 -10.20
N THR A 231 15.49 20.03 -9.08
CA THR A 231 16.95 19.84 -8.99
C THR A 231 17.39 18.86 -7.89
N THR A 232 18.22 17.87 -8.23
CA THR A 232 18.89 17.04 -7.23
C THR A 232 20.06 17.81 -6.61
N LYS A 233 19.88 18.30 -5.38
CA LYS A 233 20.97 18.71 -4.50
C LYS A 233 20.98 17.82 -3.26
N ALA A 234 21.95 16.91 -3.18
CA ALA A 234 22.36 16.41 -1.88
C ALA A 234 23.02 17.57 -1.13
N ALA A 235 22.45 17.95 0.02
CA ALA A 235 23.09 18.84 0.98
C ALA A 235 23.58 17.98 2.15
N GLU A 236 24.78 18.25 2.64
CA GLU A 236 25.36 17.54 3.77
C GLU A 236 24.61 17.91 5.07
N GLN A 237 24.41 16.94 5.95
CA GLN A 237 23.62 17.13 7.17
C GLN A 237 24.39 17.96 8.21
N ASP A 238 23.78 19.06 8.66
CA ASP A 238 24.08 19.70 9.94
C ASP A 238 22.77 19.76 10.74
N VAL A 239 22.75 19.13 11.93
CA VAL A 239 21.50 18.85 12.67
C VAL A 239 21.13 20.03 13.54
N ASP A 240 20.51 21.03 12.91
CA ASP A 240 19.89 22.17 13.60
C ASP A 240 18.88 21.70 14.67
N SER A 241 19.02 22.21 15.90
CA SER A 241 18.00 22.02 16.93
C SER A 241 16.68 22.71 16.55
N ASP A 242 15.53 22.17 16.96
CA ASP A 242 14.20 22.75 16.71
C ASP A 242 14.10 24.23 17.09
N THR A 243 14.80 24.66 18.15
CA THR A 243 14.83 26.06 18.60
C THR A 243 15.56 26.98 17.61
N GLU A 244 16.55 26.48 16.88
CA GLU A 244 17.24 27.23 15.82
C GLU A 244 16.45 27.17 14.49
N ILE A 245 15.80 26.04 14.16
CA ILE A 245 14.85 25.95 13.04
C ILE A 245 13.74 27.00 13.17
N LEU A 246 13.07 27.05 14.33
CA LEU A 246 12.06 28.06 14.66
C LEU A 246 12.59 29.50 14.50
N ARG A 247 13.82 29.75 14.96
CA ARG A 247 14.47 31.07 14.90
C ARG A 247 14.87 31.47 13.48
N LYS A 248 15.36 30.53 12.66
CA LYS A 248 15.70 30.73 11.25
C LYS A 248 14.44 31.04 10.45
N CYS A 249 13.39 30.24 10.57
CA CYS A 249 12.15 30.45 9.83
C CYS A 249 11.42 31.74 10.20
N LEU A 250 11.39 32.18 11.47
CA LEU A 250 10.81 33.48 11.82
C LEU A 250 11.58 34.67 11.24
N ARG A 251 12.89 34.53 11.01
CA ARG A 251 13.70 35.56 10.31
C ARG A 251 13.46 35.53 8.80
N GLU A 252 13.32 34.35 8.21
CA GLU A 252 13.09 34.18 6.76
C GLU A 252 11.77 34.82 6.31
N VAL A 253 10.68 34.63 7.06
CA VAL A 253 9.38 35.31 6.82
C VAL A 253 9.39 36.79 7.18
N GLY A 254 10.55 37.38 7.50
CA GLY A 254 10.74 38.80 7.70
C GLY A 254 10.20 39.37 9.02
N SER A 255 10.01 38.54 10.06
CA SER A 255 9.48 39.02 11.34
C SER A 255 10.42 40.04 11.99
N LYS A 256 9.82 41.17 12.41
CA LYS A 256 10.48 42.23 13.18
C LYS A 256 10.25 42.12 14.68
N ASP A 257 9.31 41.29 15.11
CA ASP A 257 9.05 40.96 16.52
C ASP A 257 9.13 39.44 16.71
N LEU A 258 10.35 38.95 16.87
CA LEU A 258 10.62 37.54 17.13
C LEU A 258 9.97 37.05 18.44
N VAL A 259 9.69 37.92 19.40
CA VAL A 259 9.11 37.54 20.70
C VAL A 259 7.59 37.40 20.59
N GLY A 260 6.92 38.37 19.98
CA GLY A 260 5.49 38.31 19.70
C GLY A 260 5.12 37.14 18.77
N GLU A 261 5.92 36.88 17.73
CA GLU A 261 5.65 35.74 16.85
C GLU A 261 5.92 34.38 17.51
N LEU A 262 6.96 34.23 18.35
CA LEU A 262 7.13 33.02 19.16
C LEU A 262 5.95 32.74 20.09
N GLN A 263 5.29 33.78 20.63
CA GLN A 263 4.07 33.63 21.43
C GLN A 263 2.87 33.16 20.60
N LYS A 264 2.74 33.55 19.32
CA LYS A 264 1.74 32.98 18.41
C LYS A 264 2.05 31.52 18.08
N VAL A 265 3.32 31.19 17.80
CA VAL A 265 3.74 29.82 17.46
C VAL A 265 3.55 28.86 18.64
N ALA A 266 3.72 29.32 19.88
CA ALA A 266 3.41 28.53 21.08
C ALA A 266 1.93 28.10 21.20
N ARG A 267 1.01 28.69 20.42
CA ARG A 267 -0.40 28.28 20.30
C ARG A 267 -0.78 27.70 18.93
N TYR A 268 0.20 27.27 18.13
CA TYR A 268 0.02 26.82 16.73
C TYR A 268 -1.11 25.80 16.52
N SER A 269 -1.29 24.83 17.42
CA SER A 269 -2.37 23.83 17.35
C SER A 269 -3.80 24.39 17.48
N LYS A 270 -3.94 25.69 17.75
CA LYS A 270 -5.22 26.42 17.83
C LYS A 270 -5.44 27.39 16.67
N TRP A 271 -4.51 27.49 15.73
CA TRP A 271 -4.63 28.35 14.56
C TRP A 271 -5.69 27.83 13.59
N THR A 272 -6.69 28.66 13.25
CA THR A 272 -7.71 28.36 12.23
C THR A 272 -7.26 28.75 10.81
N SER A 273 -6.35 29.73 10.71
CA SER A 273 -5.61 30.16 9.52
C SER A 273 -4.16 30.48 9.94
N GLU A 274 -3.22 30.56 9.00
CA GLU A 274 -1.81 30.79 9.33
C GLU A 274 -1.58 32.21 9.91
N GLU A 275 -1.29 32.32 11.22
CA GLU A 275 -1.11 33.62 11.88
C GLU A 275 0.24 34.30 11.55
N VAL A 276 1.14 33.58 10.86
CA VAL A 276 2.48 34.00 10.45
C VAL A 276 2.74 33.48 9.02
N PRO A 277 2.54 34.30 7.97
CA PRO A 277 2.51 33.82 6.58
C PRO A 277 3.78 33.07 6.14
N CYS A 278 3.60 31.93 5.47
CA CYS A 278 4.64 31.03 4.96
C CYS A 278 5.59 30.43 6.01
N PHE A 279 5.33 30.62 7.30
CA PHE A 279 6.20 30.13 8.37
C PHE A 279 6.22 28.61 8.43
N THR A 280 5.05 27.98 8.29
CA THR A 280 4.93 26.51 8.28
C THR A 280 5.65 25.86 7.11
N ARG A 281 5.67 26.52 5.94
CA ARG A 281 6.44 26.09 4.77
C ARG A 281 7.93 26.01 5.07
N CYS A 282 8.49 27.04 5.71
CA CYS A 282 9.89 27.01 6.11
C CYS A 282 10.15 25.89 7.15
N LEU A 283 9.30 25.75 8.19
CA LEU A 283 9.48 24.70 9.19
C LEU A 283 9.50 23.30 8.58
N ALA A 284 8.53 22.99 7.72
CA ALA A 284 8.45 21.69 7.06
C ALA A 284 9.59 21.46 6.05
N SER A 285 10.11 22.52 5.43
CA SER A 285 11.28 22.46 4.54
C SER A 285 12.58 22.20 5.30
N MET A 286 12.78 22.89 6.44
CA MET A 286 13.92 22.66 7.34
C MET A 286 13.89 21.29 8.03
N LYS A 287 12.71 20.67 8.13
CA LYS A 287 12.54 19.27 8.56
C LYS A 287 12.59 18.25 7.41
N HIS A 288 12.80 18.69 6.18
CA HIS A 288 12.73 17.87 4.95
C HIS A 288 11.40 17.12 4.75
N TRP A 289 10.35 17.50 5.48
CA TRP A 289 8.97 17.02 5.34
C TRP A 289 8.27 17.64 4.12
N PHE A 290 8.70 18.81 3.66
CA PHE A 290 8.11 19.52 2.53
C PHE A 290 9.18 20.02 1.56
N ASP A 291 9.05 19.68 0.29
CA ASP A 291 9.79 20.30 -0.79
C ASP A 291 9.07 21.59 -1.21
N ALA A 292 9.72 22.73 -1.01
CA ALA A 292 9.15 24.05 -1.33
C ALA A 292 9.26 24.43 -2.81
N ASP A 293 10.09 23.75 -3.60
CA ASP A 293 10.27 23.98 -5.04
C ASP A 293 9.29 23.10 -5.85
N GLU A 294 9.11 21.83 -5.47
CA GLU A 294 8.06 20.96 -6.03
C GLU A 294 6.67 21.18 -5.35
N SER A 295 6.62 21.93 -4.25
CA SER A 295 5.42 22.15 -3.42
C SER A 295 4.74 20.82 -3.04
N LYS A 296 5.51 19.92 -2.42
CA LYS A 296 5.16 18.50 -2.20
C LYS A 296 5.59 18.03 -0.81
N TRP A 297 4.76 17.25 -0.12
CA TRP A 297 5.18 16.55 1.11
C TRP A 297 6.03 15.30 0.81
N ASN A 298 7.10 15.12 1.59
CA ASN A 298 7.95 13.93 1.65
C ASN A 298 7.33 12.93 2.64
N LYS A 299 6.65 11.92 2.10
CA LYS A 299 5.84 10.97 2.88
C LYS A 299 6.71 10.12 3.80
N GLN A 300 7.87 9.72 3.29
CA GLN A 300 8.80 8.82 3.98
C GLN A 300 9.39 9.50 5.23
N GLN A 301 9.94 10.71 5.08
CA GLN A 301 10.53 11.45 6.22
C GLN A 301 9.49 11.77 7.32
N ILE A 302 8.23 12.04 6.94
CA ILE A 302 7.14 12.23 7.92
C ILE A 302 6.85 10.93 8.67
N ALA A 303 6.79 9.79 7.97
CA ALA A 303 6.53 8.48 8.58
C ALA A 303 7.71 8.01 9.47
N ASP A 304 8.94 8.35 9.12
CA ASP A 304 10.14 8.02 9.88
C ASP A 304 10.31 8.91 11.13
N ASP A 305 10.05 10.22 11.03
CA ASP A 305 10.21 11.16 12.14
C ASP A 305 9.01 11.18 13.12
N LEU A 306 7.79 10.98 12.61
CA LEU A 306 6.53 11.12 13.38
C LEU A 306 5.73 9.80 13.49
N GLY A 307 6.13 8.77 12.76
CA GLY A 307 5.47 7.46 12.76
C GLY A 307 4.38 7.30 11.69
N ALA A 308 4.23 6.04 11.28
CA ALA A 308 3.23 5.53 10.34
C ALA A 308 1.82 6.14 10.50
N ASP A 309 1.34 6.19 11.74
CA ASP A 309 -0.04 6.51 12.06
C ASP A 309 -0.34 8.01 11.91
N MET A 310 0.64 8.88 12.23
CA MET A 310 0.52 10.32 12.02
C MET A 310 0.53 10.67 10.52
N TYR A 311 1.33 9.97 9.71
CA TYR A 311 1.24 10.07 8.25
C TYR A 311 -0.13 9.61 7.74
N ASN A 312 -0.57 8.41 8.12
CA ASN A 312 -1.83 7.81 7.63
C ASN A 312 -3.05 8.69 7.95
N TYR A 313 -3.13 9.21 9.18
CA TYR A 313 -4.18 10.14 9.61
C TYR A 313 -4.26 11.39 8.71
N CYS A 314 -3.11 11.90 8.26
CA CYS A 314 -3.04 13.12 7.46
C CYS A 314 -2.91 12.92 5.95
N ARG A 315 -2.80 11.67 5.49
CA ARG A 315 -2.47 11.32 4.10
C ARG A 315 -3.26 12.12 3.06
N TYR A 316 -4.56 12.33 3.26
CA TYR A 316 -5.36 13.11 2.32
C TYR A 316 -4.89 14.58 2.21
N GLU A 317 -4.72 15.29 3.32
CA GLU A 317 -4.26 16.70 3.28
C GLU A 317 -2.77 16.84 2.96
N LEU A 318 -1.99 15.73 2.99
CA LEU A 318 -0.61 15.67 2.49
C LEU A 318 -0.53 15.35 0.98
N ASP A 319 -1.52 14.62 0.43
CA ASP A 319 -1.64 14.29 -1.00
C ASP A 319 -2.43 15.33 -1.81
N ARG A 320 -3.07 16.29 -1.14
CA ARG A 320 -3.98 17.27 -1.76
C ARG A 320 -3.24 18.46 -2.35
N TYR A 321 -2.93 18.38 -3.64
CA TYR A 321 -2.39 19.50 -4.44
C TYR A 321 -3.10 20.83 -4.16
N ASN A 322 -2.31 21.85 -3.87
CA ASN A 322 -2.71 23.26 -3.80
C ASN A 322 -1.68 24.11 -4.59
N GLU A 323 -2.14 25.20 -5.20
CA GLU A 323 -1.29 26.13 -5.96
C GLU A 323 -0.50 27.07 -5.03
N ASP A 324 -0.99 27.31 -3.81
CA ASP A 324 -0.27 28.03 -2.76
C ASP A 324 0.55 27.07 -1.88
N SER A 325 1.87 27.06 -2.08
CA SER A 325 2.81 26.24 -1.30
C SER A 325 2.84 26.55 0.21
N CYS A 326 2.42 27.75 0.62
CA CYS A 326 2.35 28.15 2.03
C CYS A 326 1.04 27.67 2.66
N GLU A 327 -0.10 27.83 1.98
CA GLU A 327 -1.37 27.25 2.44
C GLU A 327 -1.30 25.70 2.48
N PHE A 328 -0.60 25.07 1.53
CA PHE A 328 -0.40 23.62 1.52
C PHE A 328 0.42 23.15 2.73
N ALA A 329 1.57 23.79 2.99
CA ALA A 329 2.41 23.48 4.13
C ALA A 329 1.69 23.75 5.47
N TYR A 330 0.92 24.84 5.55
CA TYR A 330 0.10 25.15 6.72
C TYR A 330 -0.96 24.08 6.98
N THR A 331 -1.69 23.67 5.94
CA THR A 331 -2.79 22.70 6.06
C THR A 331 -2.29 21.32 6.49
N GLY A 332 -1.21 20.82 5.86
CA GLY A 332 -0.61 19.54 6.23
C GLY A 332 0.05 19.56 7.61
N LEU A 333 0.81 20.61 7.96
CA LEU A 333 1.45 20.70 9.28
C LEU A 333 0.42 20.85 10.41
N ARG A 334 -0.69 21.57 10.15
CA ARG A 334 -1.81 21.67 11.10
C ARG A 334 -2.45 20.30 11.30
N CYS A 335 -2.67 19.54 10.22
CA CYS A 335 -3.15 18.18 10.32
C CYS A 335 -2.21 17.32 11.17
N LEU A 336 -0.90 17.33 10.92
CA LEU A 336 0.06 16.51 11.67
C LEU A 336 0.01 16.86 13.18
N LYS A 337 -0.12 18.14 13.53
CA LYS A 337 -0.29 18.58 14.93
C LYS A 337 -1.66 18.24 15.53
N GLN A 338 -2.67 17.94 14.71
CA GLN A 338 -3.96 17.38 15.15
C GLN A 338 -3.85 15.85 15.33
N ALA A 339 -3.16 15.15 14.42
CA ALA A 339 -2.92 13.70 14.50
C ALA A 339 -2.21 13.31 15.81
N GLU A 340 -1.18 14.07 16.21
CA GLU A 340 -0.45 13.90 17.49
C GLU A 340 -1.36 13.85 18.72
N LEU A 341 -2.49 14.58 18.69
CA LEU A 341 -3.46 14.62 19.79
C LEU A 341 -4.48 13.50 19.68
N TYR A 342 -5.11 13.36 18.50
CA TYR A 342 -6.30 12.50 18.37
C TYR A 342 -5.99 11.03 18.07
N THR A 343 -4.85 10.70 17.47
CA THR A 343 -4.43 9.29 17.31
C THR A 343 -4.23 8.65 18.68
N LEU A 344 -3.54 9.32 19.60
CA LEU A 344 -3.32 8.87 20.99
C LEU A 344 -4.65 8.65 21.74
N GLU A 345 -5.62 9.54 21.58
CA GLU A 345 -6.96 9.39 22.17
C GLU A 345 -7.72 8.21 21.55
N THR A 346 -7.61 8.02 20.24
CA THR A 346 -8.25 6.90 19.52
C THR A 346 -7.64 5.56 19.94
N TYR A 347 -6.31 5.43 19.99
CA TYR A 347 -5.64 4.22 20.49
C TYR A 347 -5.97 3.91 21.95
N LYS A 348 -6.03 4.92 22.82
CA LYS A 348 -6.46 4.75 24.22
C LYS A 348 -7.87 4.15 24.31
N ASN A 349 -8.80 4.59 23.47
CA ASN A 349 -10.16 4.06 23.45
C ASN A 349 -10.25 2.66 22.81
N ILE A 350 -9.47 2.38 21.75
CA ILE A 350 -9.32 1.02 21.19
C ILE A 350 -8.79 0.06 22.25
N VAL A 351 -7.76 0.43 23.02
CA VAL A 351 -7.17 -0.41 24.08
C VAL A 351 -8.14 -0.62 25.25
N SER A 352 -8.94 0.39 25.62
CA SER A 352 -10.04 0.25 26.60
C SER A 352 -11.05 -0.80 26.12
N CYS A 353 -11.55 -0.67 24.89
CA CYS A 353 -12.47 -1.63 24.29
C CYS A 353 -11.89 -3.04 24.14
N ALA A 354 -10.61 -3.16 23.79
CA ALA A 354 -9.90 -4.43 23.75
C ALA A 354 -9.84 -5.08 25.16
N SER A 355 -9.58 -4.30 26.21
CA SER A 355 -9.59 -4.81 27.59
C SER A 355 -11.00 -5.20 28.06
N GLU A 356 -12.03 -4.43 27.69
CA GLU A 356 -13.43 -4.69 28.07
C GLU A 356 -14.00 -5.93 27.37
N LEU A 357 -13.58 -6.19 26.12
CA LEU A 357 -13.97 -7.34 25.32
C LEU A 357 -13.00 -8.55 25.46
N ASN A 358 -12.01 -8.48 26.37
CA ASN A 358 -11.00 -9.52 26.63
C ASN A 358 -10.18 -9.96 25.39
N VAL A 359 -9.85 -9.01 24.53
CA VAL A 359 -9.25 -9.21 23.20
C VAL A 359 -7.74 -9.41 23.30
N THR A 360 -7.20 -10.38 22.58
CA THR A 360 -5.74 -10.58 22.50
C THR A 360 -5.08 -9.68 21.45
N MET A 361 -3.78 -9.36 21.62
CA MET A 361 -3.03 -8.65 20.58
C MET A 361 -2.99 -9.41 19.24
N LYS A 362 -3.04 -10.75 19.27
CA LYS A 362 -3.16 -11.62 18.07
C LYS A 362 -4.46 -11.39 17.30
N GLU A 363 -5.48 -10.81 17.93
CA GLU A 363 -6.77 -10.49 17.31
C GLU A 363 -6.81 -9.04 16.82
N LEU A 364 -6.28 -8.09 17.60
CA LEU A 364 -6.09 -6.71 17.13
C LEU A 364 -5.19 -6.63 15.89
N GLN A 365 -4.12 -7.44 15.83
CA GLN A 365 -3.23 -7.54 14.66
C GLN A 365 -3.98 -7.92 13.36
N LYS A 366 -5.12 -8.60 13.44
CA LYS A 366 -5.92 -8.98 12.25
C LYS A 366 -6.59 -7.78 11.58
N TYR A 367 -6.70 -6.63 12.27
CA TYR A 367 -7.24 -5.39 11.70
C TYR A 367 -6.24 -4.68 10.77
N ALA A 368 -4.94 -4.99 10.85
CA ALA A 368 -3.94 -4.42 9.93
C ALA A 368 -4.27 -4.77 8.46
N ALA A 369 -4.73 -6.00 8.20
CA ALA A 369 -5.16 -6.46 6.88
C ALA A 369 -6.56 -5.96 6.45
N PHE A 370 -7.07 -4.89 7.10
CA PHE A 370 -8.34 -4.21 6.84
C PHE A 370 -9.53 -5.13 6.47
N PRO A 371 -9.94 -6.03 7.41
CA PRO A 371 -10.82 -7.14 7.11
C PRO A 371 -12.23 -6.69 6.72
N THR A 372 -12.85 -7.38 5.76
CA THR A 372 -14.15 -6.98 5.20
C THR A 372 -15.32 -7.10 6.18
N LYS A 373 -15.15 -7.85 7.27
CA LYS A 373 -16.09 -8.03 8.38
C LYS A 373 -15.33 -7.89 9.70
N GLU A 374 -16.04 -7.52 10.75
CA GLU A 374 -15.43 -7.31 12.06
C GLU A 374 -14.89 -8.63 12.61
N VAL A 375 -13.63 -8.63 13.06
CA VAL A 375 -12.92 -9.85 13.47
C VAL A 375 -12.99 -10.07 14.98
N VAL A 376 -13.18 -8.99 15.74
CA VAL A 376 -13.48 -8.98 17.17
C VAL A 376 -14.85 -8.34 17.33
N PRO A 377 -15.92 -9.13 17.59
CA PRO A 377 -17.27 -8.61 17.62
C PRO A 377 -17.44 -7.41 18.57
N CYS A 378 -18.03 -6.34 18.04
CA CYS A 378 -18.39 -5.11 18.75
C CYS A 378 -17.23 -4.23 19.23
N LEU A 379 -15.99 -4.49 18.79
CA LEU A 379 -14.84 -3.63 19.06
C LEU A 379 -15.05 -2.21 18.52
N PHE A 380 -15.55 -2.10 17.29
CA PHE A 380 -15.86 -0.83 16.65
C PHE A 380 -17.11 -0.17 17.25
N GLN A 381 -18.15 -0.93 17.64
CA GLN A 381 -19.28 -0.35 18.39
C GLN A 381 -18.78 0.29 19.69
N CYS A 382 -17.94 -0.41 20.46
CA CYS A 382 -17.39 0.11 21.70
C CYS A 382 -16.56 1.39 21.47
N LEU A 383 -15.72 1.42 20.43
CA LEU A 383 -14.99 2.62 20.04
C LEU A 383 -15.94 3.76 19.68
N ALA A 384 -16.97 3.48 18.88
CA ALA A 384 -17.96 4.44 18.41
C ALA A 384 -18.82 5.04 19.55
N GLU A 385 -19.07 4.27 20.60
CA GLU A 385 -19.77 4.72 21.81
C GLU A 385 -18.86 5.59 22.69
N LYS A 386 -17.59 5.21 22.92
CA LYS A 386 -16.64 6.05 23.68
C LYS A 386 -16.32 7.36 22.95
N MET A 387 -16.08 7.29 21.65
CA MET A 387 -15.74 8.44 20.80
C MET A 387 -16.97 9.23 20.32
N ASN A 388 -18.20 8.80 20.66
CA ASN A 388 -19.45 9.47 20.29
C ASN A 388 -19.59 9.73 18.77
N PHE A 389 -19.29 8.71 17.95
CA PHE A 389 -19.40 8.74 16.48
C PHE A 389 -20.85 8.85 15.98
N TYR A 390 -21.82 8.54 16.84
CA TYR A 390 -23.26 8.52 16.54
C TYR A 390 -24.04 9.30 17.58
N THR A 391 -25.11 9.98 17.14
CA THR A 391 -26.16 10.49 18.04
C THR A 391 -27.00 9.33 18.60
N PRO A 392 -27.85 9.57 19.62
CA PRO A 392 -28.84 8.60 20.08
C PRO A 392 -29.87 8.15 19.02
N THR A 393 -29.90 8.79 17.84
CA THR A 393 -30.74 8.40 16.68
C THR A 393 -29.93 7.79 15.54
N TYR A 394 -28.67 7.39 15.80
CA TYR A 394 -27.72 6.85 14.82
C TYR A 394 -27.36 7.76 13.64
N GLU A 395 -27.52 9.08 13.79
CA GLU A 395 -26.92 10.03 12.86
C GLU A 395 -25.43 10.23 13.17
N TRP A 396 -24.59 10.35 12.15
CA TRP A 396 -23.15 10.52 12.33
C TRP A 396 -22.79 11.87 12.95
N ASN A 397 -21.96 11.84 13.98
CA ASN A 397 -21.21 12.99 14.46
C ASN A 397 -19.90 13.12 13.67
N LEU A 398 -19.97 13.69 12.46
CA LEU A 398 -18.88 13.67 11.48
C LEU A 398 -17.59 14.32 11.99
N ASP A 399 -17.68 15.30 12.89
CA ASP A 399 -16.49 15.98 13.43
C ASP A 399 -15.70 15.03 14.36
N ASN A 400 -16.38 14.13 15.09
CA ASN A 400 -15.72 13.09 15.89
C ASN A 400 -15.16 11.95 15.02
N TRP A 401 -15.79 11.63 13.88
CA TRP A 401 -15.21 10.71 12.88
C TRP A 401 -13.89 11.26 12.31
N VAL A 402 -13.88 12.56 11.96
CA VAL A 402 -12.67 13.25 11.47
C VAL A 402 -11.59 13.37 12.54
N GLN A 403 -11.97 13.47 13.82
CA GLN A 403 -11.01 13.38 14.93
C GLN A 403 -10.42 11.97 15.09
N ALA A 404 -11.17 10.89 14.86
CA ALA A 404 -10.62 9.55 15.04
C ALA A 404 -9.79 9.04 13.84
N PHE A 405 -10.22 9.34 12.62
CA PHE A 405 -9.67 8.73 11.40
C PHE A 405 -9.08 9.74 10.40
N GLY A 406 -9.10 11.04 10.74
CA GLY A 406 -8.49 12.09 9.95
C GLY A 406 -9.39 12.73 8.88
N PRO A 407 -8.85 13.68 8.10
CA PRO A 407 -9.64 14.48 7.14
C PRO A 407 -10.15 13.64 5.96
N MET A 408 -11.46 13.71 5.71
CA MET A 408 -12.09 12.95 4.62
C MET A 408 -11.81 13.57 3.24
N ARG A 409 -11.59 12.71 2.23
CA ARG A 409 -11.28 13.12 0.85
C ARG A 409 -12.49 13.66 0.07
N GLN A 410 -13.69 13.28 0.48
CA GLN A 410 -14.94 13.65 -0.18
C GLN A 410 -15.67 14.73 0.64
N ASP A 411 -16.53 15.50 -0.01
CA ASP A 411 -17.44 16.41 0.70
C ASP A 411 -18.37 15.65 1.65
N ARG A 412 -18.82 16.33 2.73
CA ARG A 412 -19.72 15.82 3.77
C ARG A 412 -21.03 15.23 3.20
N THR A 413 -21.46 15.66 2.00
CA THR A 413 -22.65 15.10 1.35
C THR A 413 -22.40 13.75 0.69
N ALA A 414 -21.19 13.49 0.17
CA ALA A 414 -20.87 12.31 -0.62
C ALA A 414 -20.55 11.06 0.24
N SER A 415 -20.11 11.24 1.48
CA SER A 415 -19.89 10.13 2.43
C SER A 415 -21.19 9.44 2.88
N ASN A 416 -22.36 10.07 2.71
CA ASN A 416 -23.66 9.46 3.01
C ASN A 416 -23.97 8.19 2.19
N VAL A 417 -23.24 7.92 1.10
CA VAL A 417 -23.35 6.64 0.36
C VAL A 417 -22.96 5.42 1.23
N CYS A 418 -22.19 5.65 2.30
CA CYS A 418 -21.78 4.63 3.25
C CYS A 418 -22.74 4.45 4.43
N LYS A 419 -23.75 5.32 4.61
CA LYS A 419 -24.75 5.13 5.67
C LYS A 419 -25.68 3.97 5.33
N VAL A 420 -25.91 3.06 6.28
CA VAL A 420 -26.94 2.03 6.11
C VAL A 420 -28.34 2.64 6.25
N SER A 421 -29.33 2.06 5.57
CA SER A 421 -30.70 2.58 5.63
C SER A 421 -31.33 2.38 7.03
N ALA A 422 -32.26 3.26 7.39
CA ALA A 422 -32.99 3.18 8.66
C ALA A 422 -33.82 1.89 8.84
N GLU A 423 -33.97 1.06 7.81
CA GLU A 423 -34.56 -0.28 7.92
C GLU A 423 -33.49 -1.36 8.20
N GLN A 424 -32.31 -1.24 7.59
CA GLN A 424 -31.15 -2.09 7.92
C GLN A 424 -30.71 -1.88 9.38
N MET A 425 -30.73 -0.65 9.89
CA MET A 425 -30.42 -0.33 11.30
C MET A 425 -31.33 -1.04 12.32
N LYS A 426 -32.55 -1.46 11.92
CA LYS A 426 -33.50 -2.19 12.78
C LYS A 426 -33.42 -3.72 12.63
N THR A 427 -32.90 -4.20 11.50
CA THR A 427 -33.02 -5.60 11.07
C THR A 427 -31.69 -6.35 11.05
N ARG A 428 -30.56 -5.65 11.15
CA ARG A 428 -29.21 -6.21 11.20
C ARG A 428 -28.59 -6.07 12.58
N ASP A 429 -27.55 -6.85 12.84
CA ASP A 429 -26.73 -6.68 14.02
C ASP A 429 -26.03 -5.30 14.03
N LYS A 430 -25.94 -4.69 15.22
CA LYS A 430 -25.42 -3.34 15.40
C LYS A 430 -23.91 -3.25 15.17
N CYS A 431 -23.17 -4.26 15.59
CA CYS A 431 -21.72 -4.33 15.43
C CYS A 431 -21.37 -4.54 13.95
N GLU A 432 -22.10 -5.44 13.27
CA GLU A 432 -21.97 -5.67 11.84
C GLU A 432 -22.18 -4.38 11.02
N TRP A 433 -23.31 -3.67 11.21
CA TRP A 433 -23.58 -2.49 10.37
C TRP A 433 -22.67 -1.30 10.68
N MET A 434 -22.34 -1.02 11.94
CA MET A 434 -21.42 0.07 12.29
C MET A 434 -20.02 -0.15 11.70
N TYR A 435 -19.53 -1.40 11.70
CA TYR A 435 -18.24 -1.73 11.09
C TYR A 435 -18.28 -1.68 9.55
N GLU A 436 -19.42 -1.97 8.91
CA GLU A 436 -19.58 -1.76 7.46
C GLU A 436 -19.57 -0.28 7.06
N GLU A 437 -20.16 0.62 7.86
CA GLU A 437 -20.11 2.07 7.61
C GLU A 437 -18.66 2.59 7.68
N TYR A 438 -17.91 2.17 8.71
CA TYR A 438 -16.47 2.43 8.83
C TYR A 438 -15.68 1.89 7.63
N ASN A 439 -15.84 0.61 7.30
CA ASN A 439 -15.17 -0.02 6.16
C ASN A 439 -15.47 0.66 4.83
N CYS A 440 -16.64 1.28 4.68
CA CYS A 440 -16.99 2.04 3.49
C CYS A 440 -16.34 3.44 3.49
N LEU A 441 -16.35 4.16 4.63
CA LEU A 441 -15.70 5.47 4.79
C LEU A 441 -14.19 5.41 4.50
N GLU A 442 -13.50 4.45 5.09
CA GLU A 442 -12.07 4.22 4.87
C GLU A 442 -11.75 4.00 3.39
N ARG A 443 -12.56 3.18 2.69
CA ARG A 443 -12.42 2.96 1.25
C ARG A 443 -12.66 4.21 0.41
N LEU A 444 -13.59 5.09 0.79
CA LEU A 444 -13.76 6.40 0.14
C LEU A 444 -12.55 7.32 0.36
N ASN A 445 -11.88 7.19 1.50
CA ASN A 445 -10.64 7.88 1.86
C ASN A 445 -9.36 7.19 1.34
N TYR A 446 -9.50 6.15 0.50
CA TYR A 446 -8.43 5.34 -0.10
C TYR A 446 -7.63 4.46 0.89
N ASN A 447 -8.18 4.19 2.09
CA ASN A 447 -7.79 3.04 2.91
C ASN A 447 -8.54 1.81 2.38
N THR A 448 -8.10 1.33 1.22
CA THR A 448 -8.82 0.32 0.42
C THR A 448 -8.46 -1.12 0.75
N ASP A 449 -7.31 -1.31 1.39
CA ASP A 449 -6.51 -2.54 1.30
C ASP A 449 -5.68 -2.81 2.56
N GLY A 450 -5.71 -1.92 3.57
CA GLY A 450 -4.91 -2.08 4.79
C GLY A 450 -3.41 -2.01 4.55
N SER A 451 -2.98 -1.40 3.45
CA SER A 451 -1.60 -1.44 2.94
C SER A 451 -0.63 -0.60 3.78
N TYR A 452 -0.33 -1.09 4.98
CA TYR A 452 1.06 -1.32 5.34
C TYR A 452 1.49 -2.68 4.77
N PRO A 453 2.68 -2.79 4.15
CA PRO A 453 3.28 -4.09 3.89
C PRO A 453 3.74 -4.71 5.21
N LEU A 454 2.84 -5.44 5.86
CA LEU A 454 3.24 -6.66 6.59
C LEU A 454 3.22 -7.80 5.56
N GLU A 455 4.41 -8.34 5.27
CA GLU A 455 4.63 -9.24 4.15
C GLU A 455 3.72 -10.47 4.21
N SER A 456 2.96 -10.70 3.14
CA SER A 456 2.06 -11.86 3.06
C SER A 456 1.78 -12.32 1.61
N THR A 457 2.71 -12.05 0.68
CA THR A 457 2.74 -12.73 -0.62
C THR A 457 3.44 -14.09 -0.53
N THR A 458 2.83 -15.09 -1.19
CA THR A 458 3.21 -16.52 -1.29
C THR A 458 3.28 -17.34 0.02
N LEU A 459 3.08 -18.67 -0.11
CA LEU A 459 2.76 -19.70 0.92
C LEU A 459 1.54 -19.45 1.85
N SER A 460 1.37 -18.26 2.40
CA SER A 460 0.38 -17.93 3.44
C SER A 460 -1.08 -18.21 3.06
N THR A 461 -1.42 -18.04 1.79
CA THR A 461 -2.78 -18.29 1.25
C THR A 461 -3.14 -19.78 1.22
N VAL A 462 -2.15 -20.67 1.23
CA VAL A 462 -2.34 -22.14 1.24
C VAL A 462 -2.54 -22.63 2.68
N ILE A 463 -1.64 -22.19 3.57
CA ILE A 463 -1.54 -22.67 4.95
C ILE A 463 -2.77 -22.29 5.79
N THR A 464 -3.21 -21.03 5.70
CA THR A 464 -4.33 -20.48 6.51
C THR A 464 -5.68 -21.18 6.24
N ARG A 465 -5.83 -21.90 5.12
CA ARG A 465 -7.05 -22.66 4.81
C ARG A 465 -7.12 -24.01 5.54
N LYS A 466 -5.99 -24.62 5.92
CA LYS A 466 -5.98 -25.96 6.52
C LYS A 466 -6.22 -25.96 8.03
N THR A 467 -5.81 -24.91 8.74
CA THR A 467 -6.11 -24.74 10.17
C THR A 467 -7.61 -24.67 10.44
N ALA A 468 -8.37 -23.97 9.60
CA ALA A 468 -9.84 -23.94 9.67
C ALA A 468 -10.45 -25.36 9.52
N ALA A 469 -10.11 -26.08 8.45
CA ALA A 469 -10.62 -27.43 8.19
C ALA A 469 -10.25 -28.43 9.30
N SER A 470 -9.04 -28.33 9.87
CA SER A 470 -8.58 -29.23 10.94
C SER A 470 -9.30 -29.07 12.29
N VAL A 471 -10.08 -27.99 12.46
CA VAL A 471 -10.93 -27.77 13.64
C VAL A 471 -12.32 -28.38 13.43
N GLU A 472 -12.92 -28.24 12.25
CA GLU A 472 -14.25 -28.82 11.97
C GLU A 472 -14.26 -30.37 11.99
N ASP A 473 -13.17 -31.00 11.53
CA ASP A 473 -13.09 -32.46 11.40
C ASP A 473 -12.94 -33.17 12.78
N LYS A 474 -12.58 -32.43 13.83
CA LYS A 474 -12.58 -32.94 15.22
C LYS A 474 -13.94 -32.83 15.92
N THR A 475 -14.89 -32.07 15.37
CA THR A 475 -16.22 -31.85 15.97
C THR A 475 -17.31 -32.75 15.39
N LYS A 476 -16.94 -33.69 14.50
CA LYS A 476 -17.84 -34.71 13.89
C LYS A 476 -17.51 -36.15 14.29
N ALA A 477 -16.60 -36.33 15.24
CA ALA A 477 -16.14 -37.64 15.72
C ALA A 477 -16.25 -37.77 17.26
N SER A 478 -17.43 -37.46 17.81
CA SER A 478 -17.86 -37.79 19.18
C SER A 478 -19.38 -37.91 19.28
#